data_AF-A0A1Q9V1S3-F1
#
_entry.id   AF-A0A1Q9V1S3-F1
#
_cell.length_a   1.000
_cell.length_b   1.000
_cell.length_c   1.000
_cell.angle_alpha   90.00
_cell.angle_beta   90.00
_cell.angle_gamma   90.00
#
_symmetry.space_group_name_H-M   'P 1'
#
loop_
_entity.id
_entity.type
_entity.pdbx_description
1 polymer ?
#
loop_
_entity_poly.entity_id
_entity_poly.type
_entity_poly.pdbx_seq_one_letter_code
_entity_poly.pdbx_strand_id
1 'polypeptide(L)'
;MHDTDSEHQSIAAPPAPAARGERLNLSFAGAPLQKILRGARLSGLSPRAFCRESIRFGVEIAEMKHRGYKVFIRDERGVEYILPPQI
;
A
#
# COMPACT_ATOMS: atom_id res chain seq x y z
N MET A 1 27.40 43.63 -26.89
CA MET A 1 26.56 43.15 -25.77
C MET A 1 26.35 41.67 -26.02
N HIS A 2 26.83 40.82 -25.10
CA HIS A 2 26.75 39.37 -25.20
C HIS A 2 25.39 38.90 -24.71
N ASP A 3 24.61 38.24 -25.56
CA ASP A 3 23.47 37.42 -25.13
C ASP A 3 23.98 36.00 -24.87
N THR A 4 24.02 35.64 -23.59
CA THR A 4 24.34 34.30 -23.11
C THR A 4 23.16 33.36 -23.30
N ASP A 5 23.28 32.44 -24.25
CA ASP A 5 22.46 31.22 -24.34
C ASP A 5 22.58 30.44 -23.01
N SER A 6 21.49 30.45 -22.23
CA SER A 6 21.38 29.60 -21.05
C SER A 6 20.97 28.20 -21.49
N GLU A 7 21.97 27.33 -21.71
CA GLU A 7 21.76 25.91 -21.93
C GLU A 7 21.12 25.28 -20.69
N HIS A 8 19.79 25.11 -20.72
CA HIS A 8 19.08 24.25 -19.78
C HIS A 8 19.49 22.79 -20.03
N GLN A 9 20.55 22.34 -19.36
CA GLN A 9 20.92 20.92 -19.29
C GLN A 9 19.78 20.16 -18.59
N SER A 10 18.95 19.49 -19.38
CA SER A 10 17.95 18.54 -18.91
C SER A 10 18.67 17.37 -18.25
N ILE A 11 18.78 17.40 -16.92
CA ILE A 11 19.35 16.31 -16.14
C ILE A 11 18.34 15.17 -16.22
N ALA A 12 18.66 14.13 -16.99
CA ALA A 12 17.83 12.94 -17.08
C ALA A 12 17.55 12.42 -15.66
N ALA A 13 16.27 12.28 -15.32
CA ALA A 13 15.87 11.69 -14.05
C ALA A 13 16.55 10.32 -13.90
N PRO A 14 17.14 10.01 -12.74
CA PRO A 14 17.79 8.73 -12.54
C PRO A 14 16.79 7.60 -12.82
N PRO A 15 17.22 6.51 -13.48
CA PRO A 15 16.35 5.40 -13.79
C PRO A 15 15.71 4.89 -12.49
N ALA A 16 14.39 4.68 -12.51
CA ALA A 16 13.67 4.13 -11.38
C ALA A 16 14.40 2.85 -10.91
N PRO A 17 14.63 2.70 -9.59
CA PRO A 17 15.35 1.55 -9.07
C PRO A 17 14.67 0.27 -9.57
N ALA A 18 15.44 -0.60 -10.21
CA ALA A 18 14.96 -1.89 -10.66
C ALA A 18 14.34 -2.60 -9.46
N ALA A 19 13.05 -2.94 -9.54
CA ALA A 19 12.37 -3.66 -8.48
C ALA A 19 13.08 -5.00 -8.28
N ARG A 20 13.96 -5.09 -7.28
CA ARG A 20 14.44 -6.37 -6.75
C ARG A 20 13.25 -7.04 -6.08
N GLY A 21 12.44 -7.71 -6.88
CA GLY A 21 11.32 -8.50 -6.38
C GLY A 21 11.86 -9.74 -5.67
N GLU A 22 12.12 -9.64 -4.38
CA GLU A 22 12.30 -10.84 -3.56
C GLU A 22 10.97 -11.61 -3.52
N ARG A 23 11.02 -12.89 -3.88
CA ARG A 23 9.84 -13.75 -3.85
C ARG A 23 9.54 -14.12 -2.40
N LEU A 24 8.54 -13.47 -1.82
CA LEU A 24 7.99 -13.85 -0.52
C LEU A 24 6.93 -14.96 -0.70
N ASN A 25 7.14 -16.12 -0.08
CA ASN A 25 6.13 -17.18 -0.05
C ASN A 25 5.35 -17.09 1.27
N LEU A 26 4.08 -16.67 1.19
CA LEU A 26 3.20 -16.58 2.35
C LEU A 26 2.33 -17.84 2.43
N SER A 27 2.34 -18.51 3.58
CA SER A 27 1.43 -19.61 3.88
C SER A 27 0.48 -19.21 5.01
N PHE A 28 -0.80 -19.46 4.82
CA PHE A 28 -1.84 -19.18 5.81
C PHE A 28 -2.59 -20.46 6.12
N ALA A 29 -2.85 -20.72 7.40
CA ALA A 29 -3.65 -21.84 7.87
C ALA A 29 -4.64 -21.38 8.94
N GLY A 30 -5.69 -22.18 9.18
CA GLY A 30 -6.67 -21.90 10.24
C GLY A 30 -7.43 -20.58 10.04
N ALA A 31 -7.61 -19.84 11.14
CA ALA A 31 -8.42 -18.61 11.15
C ALA A 31 -7.96 -17.52 10.16
N PRO A 32 -6.65 -17.23 9.97
CA PRO A 32 -6.18 -16.33 8.92
C PRO A 32 -6.65 -16.70 7.50
N LEU A 33 -6.55 -17.98 7.12
CA LEU A 33 -7.00 -18.43 5.80
C LEU A 33 -8.51 -18.23 5.63
N GLN A 34 -9.30 -18.54 6.65
CA GLN A 34 -10.76 -18.32 6.61
C GLN A 34 -11.12 -16.84 6.45
N LYS A 35 -10.38 -15.94 7.10
CA LYS A 35 -10.56 -14.49 6.93
C LYS A 35 -10.25 -14.03 5.51
N ILE A 36 -9.17 -14.53 4.91
CA ILE A 36 -8.80 -14.25 3.51
C ILE A 36 -9.90 -14.71 2.56
N LEU A 37 -10.36 -15.95 2.70
CA LEU A 37 -11.39 -16.52 1.83
C LEU A 37 -12.71 -15.76 1.95
N ARG A 38 -13.13 -15.43 3.18
CA ARG A 38 -14.33 -14.63 3.43
C ARG A 38 -14.21 -13.22 2.84
N GLY A 39 -13.08 -12.55 3.05
CA GLY A 39 -12.82 -11.21 2.51
C GLY A 39 -12.86 -11.18 0.99
N ALA A 40 -12.17 -12.14 0.35
CA ALA A 40 -12.17 -12.30 -1.10
C ALA A 40 -13.59 -12.50 -1.67
N ARG A 41 -14.41 -13.34 -1.01
CA ARG A 41 -15.81 -13.54 -1.40
C ARG A 41 -16.64 -12.25 -1.29
N LEU A 42 -16.47 -11.48 -0.22
CA LEU A 42 -17.24 -10.25 0.00
C LEU A 42 -16.85 -9.13 -0.96
N SER A 43 -15.58 -9.06 -1.36
CA SER A 43 -15.09 -8.05 -2.31
C SER A 43 -15.20 -8.47 -3.78
N GLY A 44 -15.62 -9.71 -4.06
CA GLY A 44 -15.64 -10.26 -5.43
C GLY A 44 -14.24 -10.47 -6.02
N LEU A 45 -13.18 -10.39 -5.22
CA LEU A 45 -11.81 -10.60 -5.67
C LEU A 45 -11.42 -12.08 -5.55
N SER A 46 -10.44 -12.51 -6.34
CA SER A 46 -9.78 -13.80 -6.08
C SER A 46 -9.01 -13.73 -4.74
N PRO A 47 -8.83 -14.85 -4.02
CA PRO A 47 -8.07 -14.87 -2.76
C PRO A 47 -6.68 -14.26 -2.90
N ARG A 48 -6.00 -14.49 -4.02
CA ARG A 48 -4.68 -13.92 -4.32
C ARG A 48 -4.73 -12.40 -4.46
N ALA A 49 -5.69 -11.87 -5.23
CA ALA A 49 -5.85 -10.43 -5.40
C ALA A 49 -6.23 -9.76 -4.07
N PHE A 50 -7.16 -10.35 -3.32
CA PHE A 50 -7.54 -9.87 -2.00
C PHE A 50 -6.34 -9.81 -1.04
N CYS A 51 -5.53 -10.87 -0.96
CA CYS A 51 -4.30 -10.86 -0.15
C CYS A 51 -3.35 -9.74 -0.56
N ARG A 52 -3.11 -9.56 -1.87
CA ARG A 52 -2.18 -8.54 -2.36
C ARG A 52 -2.65 -7.14 -1.99
N GLU A 53 -3.92 -6.81 -2.24
CA GLU A 53 -4.47 -5.50 -1.90
C GLU A 53 -4.48 -5.30 -0.37
N SER A 54 -4.85 -6.33 0.40
CA SER A 54 -4.86 -6.24 1.87
C SER A 54 -3.47 -5.98 2.46
N ILE A 55 -2.42 -6.61 1.91
CA ILE A 55 -1.03 -6.35 2.33
C ILE A 55 -0.64 -4.92 2.00
N ARG A 56 -0.95 -4.44 0.79
CA ARG A 56 -0.66 -3.06 0.38
C ARG A 56 -1.31 -2.05 1.31
N PHE A 57 -2.62 -2.18 1.55
CA PHE A 57 -3.34 -1.35 2.51
C PHE A 57 -2.73 -1.44 3.92
N GLY A 58 -2.36 -2.64 4.36
CA GLY A 58 -1.70 -2.84 5.66
C GLY A 58 -0.38 -2.09 5.80
N VAL A 59 0.46 -2.13 4.76
CA VAL A 59 1.74 -1.39 4.73
C VAL A 59 1.50 0.12 4.74
N GLU A 60 0.60 0.63 3.89
CA GLU A 60 0.26 2.06 3.84
C GLU A 60 -0.25 2.56 5.21
N ILE A 61 -1.13 1.79 5.87
CA ILE A 61 -1.62 2.11 7.22
C ILE A 61 -0.49 2.11 8.25
N ALA A 62 0.40 1.11 8.19
CA ALA A 62 1.55 1.01 9.10
C ALA A 62 2.51 2.19 8.93
N GLU A 63 2.79 2.60 7.70
CA GLU A 63 3.62 3.77 7.40
C GLU A 63 3.01 5.07 7.93
N MET A 64 1.71 5.28 7.74
CA MET A 64 1.02 6.47 8.26
C MET A 64 1.07 6.52 9.79
N LYS A 65 0.87 5.38 10.45
CA LYS A 65 1.00 5.28 11.91
C LYS A 65 2.43 5.56 12.38
N HIS A 66 3.43 5.02 11.69
CA HIS A 66 4.84 5.26 12.01
C HIS A 66 5.20 6.76 11.94
N ARG A 67 4.57 7.50 11.02
CA ARG A 67 4.71 8.96 10.90
C ARG A 67 3.88 9.77 11.90
N GLY A 68 3.13 9.12 12.80
CA GLY A 68 2.31 9.77 13.83
C GLY A 68 0.90 10.16 13.39
N TYR A 69 0.45 9.77 12.20
CA TYR A 69 -0.92 10.02 11.76
C TYR A 69 -1.91 9.06 12.43
N LYS A 70 -3.08 9.58 12.80
CA LYS A 70 -4.25 8.76 13.15
C LYS A 70 -4.95 8.33 11.86
N VAL A 71 -5.17 7.03 11.71
CA VAL A 71 -5.85 6.46 10.52
C VAL A 71 -7.30 6.13 10.87
N PHE A 72 -8.22 6.68 10.08
CA PHE A 72 -9.67 6.46 10.22
C PHE A 72 -10.18 5.70 9.00
N ILE A 73 -11.03 4.70 9.23
CA ILE A 73 -11.83 4.06 8.18
C ILE A 73 -13.22 4.67 8.26
N ARG A 74 -13.74 5.19 7.16
CA ARG A 74 -15.13 5.64 7.06
C ARG A 74 -15.92 4.64 6.23
N ASP A 75 -17.07 4.18 6.76
CA ASP A 75 -17.98 3.35 5.98
C ASP A 75 -18.89 4.18 5.05
N GLU A 76 -19.68 3.52 4.22
CA GLU A 76 -20.62 4.14 3.28
C GLU A 76 -21.71 4.98 3.97
N ARG A 77 -21.94 4.75 5.28
CA ARG A 77 -22.90 5.48 6.10
C ARG A 77 -22.27 6.73 6.72
N GLY A 78 -20.98 6.95 6.50
CA GLY A 78 -20.22 8.07 7.06
C GLY A 78 -19.71 7.81 8.48
N VAL A 79 -19.86 6.61 9.03
CA VAL A 79 -19.38 6.28 10.38
C VAL A 79 -17.87 6.06 10.33
N GLU A 80 -17.14 6.74 11.22
CA GLU A 80 -15.69 6.65 11.31
C GLU A 80 -15.26 5.68 12.42
N TYR A 81 -14.32 4.80 12.07
CA TYR A 81 -13.70 3.83 12.96
C TYR A 81 -12.20 4.15 13.06
N ILE A 82 -11.71 4.33 14.28
CA ILE A 82 -10.27 4.45 14.53
C ILE A 82 -9.66 3.06 14.41
N LEU A 83 -8.68 2.89 13.52
CA LEU A 83 -7.87 1.68 13.51
C LEU A 83 -6.94 1.73 14.74
N PRO A 84 -7.16 0.90 15.78
CA PRO A 84 -6.35 0.96 16.99
C PRO A 84 -4.87 0.74 16.63
N PRO A 85 -3.93 1.40 17.32
CA PRO A 85 -2.52 1.05 17.19
C PRO A 85 -2.38 -0.45 17.47
N GLN A 86 -1.80 -1.19 16.53
CA GLN A 86 -1.41 -2.57 16.81
C GLN A 86 -0.15 -2.46 17.66
N ILE A 87 -0.27 -2.82 18.94
CA ILE A 87 0.86 -2.95 19.89
C ILE A 87 1.51 -4.31 19.64
#